data_AF-X1AG60-F1
#
_entry.id   AF-X1AG60-F1
#
_cell.length_a   1.000
_cell.length_b   1.000
_cell.length_c   1.000
_cell.angle_alpha   90.00
_cell.angle_beta   90.00
_cell.angle_gamma   90.00
#
_symmetry.space_group_name_H-M   'P 1'
#
loop_
_entity.id
_entity.type
_entity.pdbx_description
1 polymer ?
#
loop_
_entity_poly.entity_id
_entity_poly.type
_entity_poly.pdbx_seq_one_letter_code
_entity_poly.pdbx_strand_id
1 'polypeptide(L)' 'TAILTLQYPKGLKGLPIATTSDVTTLRFFKRTVLEEWERKIDETKDAGEAILYRLEYQRLKAALNIFVPEEDTGNEEQP' A
#
# COMPACT_ATOMS: atom_id res chain seq x y z
N THR A 1 6.44 -12.11 -11.04
CA THR A 1 7.04 -11.55 -9.81
C THR A 1 6.69 -10.08 -9.73
N ALA A 2 5.96 -9.65 -8.71
CA ALA A 2 5.64 -8.24 -8.52
C ALA A 2 6.82 -7.54 -7.83
N ILE A 3 7.14 -6.33 -8.28
CA ILE A 3 8.19 -5.48 -7.73
C ILE A 3 7.54 -4.19 -7.29
N LEU A 4 7.63 -3.87 -6.00
CA LEU A 4 7.06 -2.66 -5.45
C LEU A 4 8.15 -1.59 -5.27
N THR A 5 7.83 -0.36 -5.67
CA THR A 5 8.77 0.76 -5.68
C THR A 5 8.32 1.81 -4.68
N LEU A 6 9.18 2.13 -3.69
CA LEU A 6 9.00 3.22 -2.74
C LEU A 6 9.59 4.51 -3.32
N GLN A 7 8.77 5.56 -3.47
CA GLN A 7 9.22 6.85 -3.98
C GLN A 7 9.28 7.90 -2.86
N TYR A 8 10.48 8.37 -2.52
CA TYR A 8 10.69 9.54 -1.65
C TYR A 8 10.90 10.79 -2.52
N PRO A 9 10.03 11.82 -2.44
CA PRO A 9 10.21 13.02 -3.23
C PRO A 9 11.15 13.98 -2.50
N LYS A 10 12.47 13.81 -2.66
CA LYS A 10 13.44 14.88 -2.41
C LYS A 10 14.58 14.86 -3.42
N GLY A 11 14.59 15.86 -4.31
CA GLY A 11 15.79 16.43 -4.92
C GLY A 11 16.68 15.50 -5.73
N LEU A 12 16.44 15.46 -7.05
CA LEU A 12 17.43 15.38 -8.14
C LEU A 12 18.83 14.81 -7.77
N LYS A 13 18.96 13.48 -7.68
CA LYS A 13 20.16 12.67 -8.04
C LYS A 13 19.86 11.21 -7.74
N GLY A 14 19.50 10.44 -8.78
CA GLY A 14 19.35 8.97 -8.77
C GLY A 14 18.35 8.43 -7.76
N LEU A 15 17.17 7.97 -8.21
CA LEU A 15 16.23 7.25 -7.36
C LEU A 15 16.88 5.94 -6.85
N PRO A 16 17.08 5.73 -5.54
CA PRO A 16 17.33 4.39 -5.03
C PRO A 16 16.01 3.62 -5.10
N ILE A 17 15.85 2.83 -6.17
CA ILE A 17 14.75 1.89 -6.32
C ILE A 17 15.12 0.64 -5.50
N ALA A 18 14.63 0.55 -4.27
CA ALA A 18 14.71 -0.69 -3.50
C ALA A 18 13.63 -1.64 -4.02
N THR A 19 14.00 -2.56 -4.90
CA THR A 19 13.12 -3.63 -5.38
C THR A 19 13.26 -4.83 -4.46
N THR A 20 12.17 -5.29 -3.85
CA THR A 20 12.15 -6.57 -3.12
C THR A 20 11.16 -7.52 -3.77
N SER A 21 11.54 -8.79 -3.85
CA SER A 21 10.64 -9.89 -4.22
C SER A 21 10.15 -10.68 -3.01
N ASP A 22 10.56 -10.30 -1.79
CA ASP A 22 10.07 -10.91 -0.55
C ASP A 22 8.62 -10.50 -0.31
N VAL A 23 7.73 -11.49 -0.44
CA VAL A 23 6.28 -11.33 -0.28
C VAL A 23 5.92 -10.82 1.11
N THR A 24 6.66 -11.22 2.15
CA THR A 24 6.41 -10.76 3.53
C THR A 24 6.65 -9.26 3.64
N THR A 25 7.77 -8.77 3.11
CA THR A 25 8.09 -7.34 3.06
C THR A 25 7.08 -6.57 2.21
N LEU A 26 6.63 -7.14 1.08
CA LEU A 26 5.62 -6.51 0.22
C LEU A 26 4.25 -6.38 0.91
N ARG A 27 3.83 -7.40 1.66
CA ARG A 27 2.60 -7.34 2.47
C ARG A 27 2.71 -6.36 3.61
N PHE A 28 3.85 -6.34 4.31
CA PHE A 28 4.13 -5.36 5.34
C PHE A 28 4.02 -3.94 4.79
N PHE A 29 4.67 -3.66 3.66
CA PHE A 29 4.56 -2.37 2.98
C PHE A 29 3.11 -2.02 2.65
N LYS A 30 2.37 -2.94 2.02
CA LYS A 30 0.96 -2.73 1.66
C LYS A 30 0.14 -2.32 2.89
N ARG A 31 0.27 -3.06 3.98
CA ARG A 31 -0.42 -2.78 5.24
C ARG A 31 -0.06 -1.40 5.78
N THR A 32 1.22 -1.11 5.93
CA THR A 32 1.70 0.17 6.47
C THR A 32 1.21 1.37 5.66
N VAL A 33 1.19 1.28 4.32
CA VAL A 33 0.69 2.38 3.49
C VAL A 33 -0.82 2.56 3.66
N LEU A 34 -1.60 1.48 3.68
CA LEU A 34 -3.05 1.57 3.85
C LEU A 34 -3.44 2.12 5.23
N GLU A 35 -2.77 1.68 6.29
CA GLU A 35 -2.96 2.19 7.66
C GLU A 35 -2.64 3.71 7.75
N GLU A 36 -1.59 4.16 7.07
CA GLU A 36 -1.24 5.59 7.02
C GLU A 36 -2.33 6.44 6.35
N TRP A 37 -2.95 5.92 5.28
CA TRP A 37 -4.06 6.59 4.61
C TRP A 37 -5.35 6.58 5.45
N GLU A 38 -5.64 5.49 6.14
CA GLU A 38 -6.75 5.41 7.11
C GLU A 38 -6.57 6.45 8.21
N ARG A 39 -5.37 6.54 8.79
CA ARG A 39 -5.04 7.54 9.80
C ARG A 39 -5.26 8.97 9.28
N LYS A 40 -4.83 9.27 8.05
CA LYS A 40 -5.07 10.58 7.42
C LYS A 40 -6.55 10.89 7.27
N ILE A 41 -7.37 9.92 6.88
CA ILE A 41 -8.82 10.10 6.75
C ILE A 41 -9.43 10.45 8.12
N ASP A 42 -9.01 9.77 9.18
CA ASP A 42 -9.54 9.95 10.53
C ASP A 42 -9.07 11.24 11.20
N GLU A 43 -7.83 11.65 10.96
CA GLU A 43 -7.22 12.86 11.54
C GLU A 43 -7.66 14.15 10.83
N THR A 44 -8.18 14.04 9.60
CA THR A 44 -8.55 15.20 8.78
C THR A 44 -9.83 15.85 9.27
N LYS A 45 -9.75 17.17 9.53
CA LYS A 45 -10.91 17.98 9.97
C LYS A 45 -11.74 18.53 8.80
N ASP A 46 -11.17 18.58 7.60
CA ASP A 46 -11.84 19.05 6.39
C ASP A 46 -12.58 17.89 5.69
N ALA A 47 -13.90 18.03 5.57
CA ALA A 47 -14.74 17.02 4.93
C ALA A 47 -14.41 16.80 3.44
N GLY A 48 -14.00 17.85 2.72
CA GLY A 48 -13.60 17.75 1.31
C GLY A 48 -12.28 17.00 1.14
N GLU A 49 -11.30 17.30 1.99
CA GLU A 49 -10.02 16.60 1.99
C GLU A 49 -10.17 15.13 2.38
N ALA A 50 -11.05 14.82 3.35
CA ALA A 50 -11.38 13.45 3.73
C ALA A 50 -11.97 12.63 2.57
N ILE A 51 -12.78 13.25 1.69
CA ILE A 51 -13.31 12.57 0.48
C ILE A 51 -12.17 12.25 -0.49
N LEU A 52 -11.26 13.19 -0.72
CA LEU A 52 -10.10 12.98 -1.59
C LEU A 52 -9.20 11.86 -1.04
N TYR A 53 -8.96 11.84 0.26
CA TYR A 53 -8.18 10.79 0.92
C TYR A 53 -8.85 9.41 0.82
N ARG A 54 -10.19 9.34 0.94
CA ARG A 54 -10.93 8.09 0.72
C ARG A 54 -10.81 7.60 -0.73
N LEU A 55 -10.93 8.49 -1.71
CA LEU A 55 -10.77 8.13 -3.12
C LEU A 55 -9.37 7.62 -3.42
N GLU A 56 -8.35 8.31 -2.92
CA GLU A 56 -6.96 7.93 -3.11
C GLU A 56 -6.63 6.62 -2.38
N TYR A 57 -7.15 6.42 -1.17
CA TYR A 57 -7.08 5.13 -0.46
C TYR A 57 -7.65 3.99 -1.32
N GLN A 58 -8.84 4.16 -1.89
CA GLN A 58 -9.46 3.10 -2.72
C GLN A 58 -8.64 2.82 -3.98
N ARG A 59 -8.17 3.87 -4.66
CA ARG A 59 -7.30 3.75 -5.83
C ARG A 59 -6.02 2.99 -5.49
N LEU A 60 -5.39 3.33 -4.38
CA LEU A 60 -4.13 2.76 -3.93
C LEU A 60 -4.30 1.33 -3.43
N LYS A 61 -5.38 1.02 -2.71
CA LYS A 61 -5.76 -0.34 -2.31
C LYS A 61 -5.98 -1.25 -3.51
N ALA A 62 -6.72 -0.78 -4.52
CA ALA A 62 -6.94 -1.52 -5.74
C ALA A 62 -5.62 -1.79 -6.49
N ALA A 63 -4.77 -0.78 -6.62
CA ALA A 63 -3.45 -0.93 -7.25
C ALA A 63 -2.58 -1.94 -6.49
N LEU A 64 -2.48 -1.81 -5.16
CA LEU A 64 -1.68 -2.70 -4.33
C LEU A 64 -2.21 -4.14 -4.33
N ASN A 65 -3.52 -4.36 -4.42
CA ASN A 65 -4.10 -5.70 -4.52
C ASN A 65 -3.69 -6.43 -5.82
N ILE A 66 -3.44 -5.70 -6.91
CA ILE A 66 -2.96 -6.29 -8.16
C ILE A 66 -1.51 -6.76 -8.01
N PHE A 67 -0.67 -5.99 -7.32
CA PHE A 67 0.75 -6.31 -7.15
C PHE A 67 1.03 -7.27 -5.98
N VAL A 68 0.25 -7.15 -4.91
CA VAL A 68 0.37 -7.91 -3.67
C VAL A 68 -1.05 -8.37 -3.28
N PRO A 69 -1.51 -9.48 -3.88
CA PRO A 69 -2.83 -10.03 -3.57
C PRO A 69 -2.90 -10.39 -2.07
N GLU A 70 -4.09 -10.23 -1.49
CA GLU A 70 -4.42 -10.88 -0.22
C GLU A 70 -4.24 -12.39 -0.47
N GLU A 71 -3.62 -13.14 0.46
CA GLU A 71 -3.62 -14.60 0.31
C GLU A 71 -5.07 -15.09 0.31
N ASP A 72 -5.39 -16.03 -0.59
CA ASP A 72 -6.49 -16.94 -0.30
C ASP A 72 -6.12 -17.63 1.02
N THR A 73 -6.76 -17.26 2.12
CA THR A 73 -6.86 -18.09 3.32
C THR A 73 -7.73 -19.30 2.98
N GLY A 74 -7.22 -20.15 2.09
CA GLY A 74 -7.86 -21.30 1.49
C GLY A 74 -6.84 -22.41 1.34
N ASN A 75 -6.24 -22.81 2.45
CA ASN A 75 -5.65 -24.13 2.68
C ASN A 75 -5.30 -24.22 4.18
N GLU A 76 -6.33 -24.19 5.02
CA GLU A 76 -6.25 -24.92 6.28
C GLU A 76 -6.44 -26.39 5.94
N GLU A 77 -5.44 -27.18 6.30
CA GLU A 77 -5.31 -28.60 6.14
C GLU A 77 -6.60 -29.32 6.59
N GLN A 78 -7.20 -30.11 5.69
CA GLN A 78 -8.15 -31.14 6.08
C GLN A 78 -7.38 -32.29 6.75
N PRO A 79 -7.69 -32.65 8.02
CA PRO A 79 -7.39 -33.98 8.53
C PRO A 79 -8.35 -35.04 7.97
#